data_AF-A0A5M8QAD0-F1
#
_entry.id   AF-A0A5M8QAD0-F1
#
_cell.length_a   1.000
_cell.length_b   1.000
_cell.length_c   1.000
_cell.angle_alpha   90.00
_cell.angle_beta   90.00
_cell.angle_gamma   90.00
#
_symmetry.space_group_name_H-M   'P 1'
#
loop_
_entity.id
_entity.type
_entity.pdbx_description
1 polymer ?
#
loop_
_entity_poly.entity_id
_entity_poly.type
_entity_poly.pdbx_seq_one_letter_code
_entity_poly.pdbx_strand_id
1 'polypeptide(L)'
;MKKWFYFVVTCGFLLGASTTQAQIKTWPLVNLFFKNQFDRAGSHHGRWVFLTDAVGDKEQMTTKGRYKHGYMVGKWKTFSADKKLRKLEICRLDGGKNILETLEFHPNGQVHKKGIAVLDRTGKTPRFFLKDEWVYYQPNGDLDKKVVFEDGWGVQTTYADGTVNHTPPPPKPQVLKLGEKLGGGKYRSGTKMMRKGEEVILIEYHENGDSTVRVMPKKVN
;
A
#
# COMPACT_ATOMS: atom_id res chain seq x y z
N MET A 1 57.97 14.50 -66.22
CA MET A 1 58.48 13.10 -66.17
C MET A 1 58.89 12.78 -64.75
N LYS A 2 58.74 11.49 -64.36
CA LYS A 2 58.99 10.84 -63.06
C LYS A 2 57.83 10.86 -62.06
N LYS A 3 57.03 9.78 -62.18
CA LYS A 3 56.15 9.19 -61.17
C LYS A 3 56.99 8.72 -59.98
N TRP A 4 56.48 8.87 -58.75
CA TRP A 4 56.90 8.09 -57.59
C TRP A 4 55.69 7.31 -57.06
N PHE A 5 55.96 6.06 -56.72
CA PHE A 5 55.00 5.02 -56.36
C PHE A 5 55.45 4.43 -55.02
N TYR A 6 54.47 3.90 -54.27
CA TYR A 6 54.56 3.15 -53.00
C TYR A 6 54.73 4.02 -51.74
N PHE A 7 54.00 3.81 -50.64
CA PHE A 7 53.72 2.53 -49.99
C PHE A 7 52.36 2.51 -49.26
N VAL A 8 51.69 1.36 -49.32
CA VAL A 8 50.49 0.98 -48.54
C VAL A 8 50.93 0.55 -47.14
N VAL A 9 50.30 1.09 -46.08
CA VAL A 9 50.27 0.47 -44.74
C VAL A 9 48.93 0.77 -44.05
N THR A 10 48.09 -0.26 -44.03
CA THR A 10 47.14 -0.71 -42.98
C THR A 10 46.33 0.31 -42.18
N CYS A 11 45.01 0.09 -42.11
CA CYS A 11 44.40 -0.69 -41.01
C CYS A 11 42.87 -0.72 -41.19
N GLY A 12 42.34 -1.93 -41.35
CA GLY A 12 40.91 -2.16 -41.27
C GLY A 12 40.41 -1.92 -39.85
N PHE A 13 39.33 -1.16 -39.72
CA PHE A 13 38.46 -1.21 -38.56
C PHE A 13 37.13 -1.82 -38.99
N LEU A 14 37.00 -3.12 -38.72
CA LEU A 14 35.76 -3.86 -38.70
C LEU A 14 35.04 -3.59 -37.37
N LEU A 15 33.70 -3.50 -37.47
CA LEU A 15 32.69 -4.02 -36.54
C LEU A 15 32.66 -3.50 -35.08
N GLY A 16 31.51 -2.94 -34.68
CA GLY A 16 31.18 -2.83 -33.25
C GLY A 16 30.08 -1.84 -32.83
N ALA A 17 29.16 -1.41 -33.70
CA ALA A 17 28.08 -0.50 -33.28
C ALA A 17 26.76 -1.26 -33.01
N SER A 18 26.70 -2.03 -31.91
CA SER A 18 25.41 -2.60 -31.46
C SER A 18 25.35 -3.00 -29.97
N THR A 19 25.84 -2.18 -29.04
CA THR A 19 25.50 -2.34 -27.60
C THR A 19 25.36 -1.04 -26.80
N THR A 20 25.42 0.14 -27.41
CA THR A 20 25.41 1.44 -26.68
C THR A 20 24.01 2.03 -26.42
N GLN A 21 22.92 1.26 -26.54
CA GLN A 21 21.60 1.73 -26.11
C GLN A 21 21.27 1.45 -24.62
N ALA A 22 22.10 0.66 -23.92
CA ALA A 22 21.82 0.25 -22.53
C ALA A 22 22.40 1.20 -21.45
N GLN A 23 23.43 1.99 -21.75
CA GLN A 23 24.18 2.74 -20.72
C GLN A 23 23.59 4.12 -20.38
N ILE A 24 22.85 4.76 -21.29
CA ILE A 24 22.29 6.11 -21.06
C ILE A 24 21.24 6.12 -19.93
N LYS A 25 20.53 5.00 -19.70
CA LYS A 25 19.54 4.86 -18.62
C LYS A 25 20.13 4.81 -17.21
N THR A 26 21.45 4.65 -17.08
CA THR A 26 22.12 4.53 -15.77
C THR A 26 22.67 5.85 -15.23
N TRP A 27 22.57 6.94 -16.00
CA TRP A 27 23.02 8.24 -15.53
C TRP A 27 22.08 8.80 -14.44
N PRO A 28 22.61 9.18 -13.26
CA PRO A 28 21.80 9.54 -12.10
C PRO A 28 20.89 10.76 -12.34
N LEU A 29 21.27 11.66 -13.26
CA LEU A 29 20.46 12.82 -13.65
C LEU A 29 19.30 12.47 -14.59
N VAL A 30 19.49 11.51 -15.50
CA VAL A 30 18.44 11.06 -16.42
C VAL A 30 17.42 10.20 -15.68
N ASN A 31 17.87 9.44 -14.68
CA ASN A 31 17.03 8.60 -13.83
C ASN A 31 16.04 9.39 -12.94
N LEU A 32 16.19 10.71 -12.84
CA LEU A 32 15.28 11.58 -12.09
C LEU A 32 13.95 11.85 -12.82
N PHE A 33 13.92 11.70 -14.14
CA PHE A 33 12.78 12.05 -14.99
C PHE A 33 11.90 10.85 -15.36
N PHE A 34 12.45 9.64 -15.26
CA PHE A 34 11.68 8.43 -15.51
C PHE A 34 10.74 8.12 -14.34
N LYS A 35 9.55 7.62 -14.70
CA LYS A 35 8.50 7.22 -13.76
C LYS A 35 8.28 5.72 -13.88
N ASN A 36 7.75 5.12 -12.83
CA ASN A 36 7.29 3.73 -12.78
C ASN A 36 8.40 2.73 -13.16
N GLN A 37 9.56 2.88 -12.54
CA GLN A 37 10.74 2.05 -12.82
C GLN A 37 10.85 0.88 -11.84
N PHE A 38 11.51 -0.18 -12.29
CA PHE A 38 11.86 -1.34 -11.48
C PHE A 38 13.39 -1.41 -11.31
N ASP A 39 13.84 -1.92 -10.17
CA ASP A 39 15.25 -2.24 -9.96
C ASP A 39 15.64 -3.60 -10.57
N ARG A 40 16.90 -4.01 -10.40
CA ARG A 40 17.42 -5.27 -10.95
C ARG A 40 16.71 -6.51 -10.40
N ALA A 41 16.11 -6.42 -9.22
CA ALA A 41 15.34 -7.49 -8.61
C ALA A 41 13.86 -7.49 -9.04
N GLY A 42 13.48 -6.62 -9.98
CA GLY A 42 12.10 -6.47 -10.43
C GLY A 42 11.20 -5.76 -9.41
N SER A 43 11.77 -5.06 -8.42
CA SER A 43 11.01 -4.34 -7.40
C SER A 43 10.80 -2.87 -7.78
N HIS A 44 9.68 -2.27 -7.41
CA HIS A 44 9.41 -0.85 -7.65
C HIS A 44 10.55 0.04 -7.12
N HIS A 45 11.03 0.96 -7.95
CA HIS A 45 12.12 1.86 -7.61
C HIS A 45 11.92 3.25 -8.25
N GLY A 46 12.40 4.31 -7.60
CA GLY A 46 12.37 5.65 -8.16
C GLY A 46 11.01 6.33 -8.03
N ARG A 47 10.67 7.22 -8.97
CA ARG A 47 9.43 7.99 -8.96
C ARG A 47 8.27 7.17 -9.49
N TRP A 48 7.13 7.21 -8.81
CA TRP A 48 5.93 6.48 -9.20
C TRP A 48 4.72 7.39 -9.30
N VAL A 49 3.91 7.15 -10.33
CA VAL A 49 2.64 7.82 -10.59
C VAL A 49 1.67 6.76 -11.10
N PHE A 50 0.55 6.58 -10.40
CA PHE A 50 -0.52 5.68 -10.80
C PHE A 50 -1.89 6.29 -10.53
N LEU A 51 -2.88 5.81 -11.27
CA LEU A 51 -4.27 6.15 -11.09
C LEU A 51 -4.88 5.15 -10.10
N THR A 52 -5.64 5.65 -9.14
CA THR A 52 -6.39 4.86 -8.17
C THR A 52 -7.83 5.29 -8.20
N ASP A 53 -8.74 4.32 -8.20
CA ASP A 53 -10.13 4.63 -7.95
C ASP A 53 -10.30 4.98 -6.47
N ALA A 54 -10.93 6.12 -6.20
CA ALA A 54 -11.31 6.47 -4.85
C ALA A 54 -12.31 5.42 -4.33
N VAL A 55 -12.05 4.87 -3.15
CA VAL A 55 -13.01 3.98 -2.48
C VAL A 55 -14.23 4.82 -2.09
N GLY A 56 -15.32 4.73 -2.86
CA GLY A 56 -16.61 5.37 -2.57
C GLY A 56 -17.11 6.34 -3.64
N ASP A 57 -16.25 7.19 -4.18
CA ASP A 57 -16.70 8.36 -4.96
C ASP A 57 -16.69 8.17 -6.49
N LYS A 58 -16.33 6.98 -7.00
CA LYS A 58 -16.09 6.73 -8.45
C LYS A 58 -15.16 7.77 -9.10
N GLU A 59 -14.37 8.49 -8.30
CA GLU A 59 -13.46 9.51 -8.78
C GLU A 59 -12.10 8.88 -9.05
N GLN A 60 -11.56 9.12 -10.25
CA GLN A 60 -10.21 8.72 -10.59
C GLN A 60 -9.21 9.68 -9.94
N MET A 61 -8.40 9.16 -9.03
CA MET A 61 -7.38 9.92 -8.31
C MET A 61 -5.99 9.61 -8.85
N THR A 62 -5.11 10.61 -8.85
CA THR A 62 -3.70 10.42 -9.20
C THR A 62 -2.85 10.36 -7.94
N THR A 63 -2.20 9.23 -7.69
CA THR A 63 -1.26 9.07 -6.59
C THR A 63 0.18 9.15 -7.11
N LYS A 64 1.01 9.95 -6.44
CA LYS A 64 2.43 10.10 -6.78
C LYS A 64 3.33 10.01 -5.56
N GLY A 65 4.47 9.35 -5.72
CA GLY A 65 5.45 9.19 -4.66
C GLY A 65 6.73 8.56 -5.16
N ARG A 66 7.47 7.93 -4.24
CA ARG A 66 8.71 7.22 -4.57
C ARG A 66 8.76 5.87 -3.89
N TYR A 67 9.30 4.90 -4.62
CA TYR A 67 9.66 3.61 -4.08
C TYR A 67 11.19 3.46 -3.98
N LYS A 68 11.64 2.66 -3.03
CA LYS A 68 13.01 2.17 -2.91
C LYS A 68 12.96 0.68 -2.61
N HIS A 69 13.40 -0.15 -3.57
CA HIS A 69 13.42 -1.60 -3.47
C HIS A 69 12.05 -2.20 -3.06
N GLY A 70 10.98 -1.72 -3.70
CA GLY A 70 9.61 -2.18 -3.45
C GLY A 70 8.91 -1.50 -2.26
N TYR A 71 9.63 -0.74 -1.44
CA TYR A 71 9.07 -0.03 -0.27
C TYR A 71 8.73 1.43 -0.58
N MET A 72 7.59 1.89 -0.08
CA MET A 72 7.19 3.30 -0.18
C MET A 72 8.15 4.16 0.66
N VAL A 73 8.63 5.27 0.12
CA VAL A 73 9.53 6.17 0.87
C VAL A 73 9.18 7.64 0.67
N GLY A 74 9.38 8.44 1.72
CA GLY A 74 9.23 9.88 1.69
C GLY A 74 7.77 10.32 1.53
N LYS A 75 7.54 11.40 0.79
CA LYS A 75 6.21 12.01 0.64
C LYS A 75 5.44 11.35 -0.50
N TRP A 76 4.25 10.87 -0.17
CA TRP A 76 3.24 10.37 -1.09
C TRP A 76 2.07 11.33 -1.11
N LYS A 77 1.57 11.65 -2.30
CA LYS A 77 0.48 12.63 -2.48
C LYS A 77 -0.56 12.04 -3.44
N THR A 78 -1.81 12.08 -3.03
CA THR A 78 -2.95 11.70 -3.87
C THR A 78 -3.77 12.94 -4.18
N PHE A 79 -4.12 13.09 -5.46
CA PHE A 79 -4.87 14.21 -5.98
C PHE A 79 -6.19 13.73 -6.59
N SER A 80 -7.23 14.52 -6.41
CA SER A 80 -8.50 14.40 -7.15
C SER A 80 -8.31 14.69 -8.63
N ALA A 81 -9.36 14.45 -9.43
CA ALA A 81 -9.37 14.75 -10.86
C ALA A 81 -9.16 16.25 -11.15
N ASP A 82 -9.66 17.11 -10.26
CA ASP A 82 -9.46 18.57 -10.29
C ASP A 82 -8.09 19.03 -9.76
N LYS A 83 -7.17 18.10 -9.51
CA LYS A 83 -5.79 18.32 -9.03
C LYS A 83 -5.68 18.90 -7.61
N LYS A 84 -6.75 18.89 -6.81
CA LYS A 84 -6.65 19.22 -5.38
C LYS A 84 -6.02 18.09 -4.59
N LEU A 85 -5.30 18.42 -3.51
CA LEU A 85 -4.67 17.43 -2.65
C LEU A 85 -5.76 16.75 -1.78
N ARG A 86 -5.86 15.43 -1.88
CA ARG A 86 -6.83 14.60 -1.13
C ARG A 86 -6.19 13.82 0.00
N LYS A 87 -4.93 13.42 -0.20
CA LYS A 87 -4.16 12.65 0.79
C LYS A 87 -2.68 12.98 0.72
N LEU A 88 -2.06 13.09 1.87
CA LEU A 88 -0.62 13.18 2.07
C LEU A 88 -0.19 12.07 3.02
N GLU A 89 0.80 11.28 2.62
CA GLU A 89 1.41 10.27 3.47
C GLU A 89 2.92 10.50 3.56
N ILE A 90 3.47 10.46 4.78
CA ILE A 90 4.92 10.42 5.01
C ILE A 90 5.30 8.99 5.34
N CYS A 91 5.96 8.33 4.39
CA CYS A 91 6.32 6.92 4.49
C CYS A 91 7.76 6.76 4.99
N ARG A 92 7.91 6.05 6.10
CA ARG A 92 9.20 5.61 6.66
C ARG A 92 9.25 4.08 6.65
N LEU A 93 10.46 3.53 6.53
CA LEU A 93 10.69 2.09 6.59
C LEU A 93 11.23 1.75 7.98
N ASP A 94 10.58 0.82 8.65
CA ASP A 94 11.00 0.31 9.96
C ASP A 94 10.76 -1.21 10.02
N GLY A 95 11.83 -1.99 10.24
CA GLY A 95 11.74 -3.45 10.34
C GLY A 95 11.03 -4.16 9.17
N GLY A 96 11.18 -3.68 7.93
CA GLY A 96 10.48 -4.24 6.76
C GLY A 96 9.01 -3.82 6.63
N LYS A 97 8.55 -2.89 7.47
CA LYS A 97 7.21 -2.31 7.45
C LYS A 97 7.26 -0.87 6.99
N ASN A 98 6.28 -0.47 6.20
CA ASN A 98 6.06 0.94 5.90
C ASN A 98 5.19 1.55 7.00
N ILE A 99 5.74 2.51 7.73
CA ILE A 99 5.00 3.36 8.68
C ILE A 99 4.55 4.61 7.93
N LEU A 100 3.24 4.85 7.89
CA LEU A 100 2.60 5.91 7.11
C LEU A 100 1.91 6.92 8.03
N GLU A 101 2.54 8.07 8.23
CA GLU A 101 1.86 9.21 8.83
C GLU A 101 0.91 9.80 7.78
N THR A 102 -0.39 9.66 8.02
CA THR A 102 -1.43 9.96 7.04
C THR A 102 -2.17 11.24 7.40
N LEU A 103 -2.41 12.07 6.39
CA LEU A 103 -3.28 13.24 6.44
C LEU A 103 -4.21 13.21 5.23
N GLU A 104 -5.51 13.07 5.46
CA GLU A 104 -6.54 13.13 4.42
C GLU A 104 -7.35 14.41 4.54
N PHE A 105 -7.84 14.91 3.41
CA PHE A 105 -8.49 16.21 3.31
C PHE A 105 -9.92 16.11 2.76
N HIS A 106 -10.79 16.98 3.25
CA HIS A 106 -12.12 17.25 2.70
C HIS A 106 -12.02 18.00 1.36
N PRO A 107 -13.10 18.03 0.53
CA PRO A 107 -13.07 18.71 -0.77
C PRO A 107 -12.76 20.21 -0.70
N ASN A 108 -13.05 20.83 0.45
CA ASN A 108 -12.73 22.22 0.74
C ASN A 108 -11.28 22.45 1.21
N GLY A 109 -10.47 21.40 1.30
CA GLY A 109 -9.06 21.46 1.73
C GLY A 109 -8.84 21.41 3.24
N GLN A 110 -9.90 21.38 4.05
CA GLN A 110 -9.77 21.14 5.49
C GLN A 110 -9.35 19.70 5.76
N VAL A 111 -8.72 19.45 6.91
CA VAL A 111 -8.34 18.09 7.31
C VAL A 111 -9.62 17.28 7.52
N HIS A 112 -9.66 16.07 6.98
CA HIS A 112 -10.72 15.10 7.22
C HIS A 112 -10.32 14.12 8.32
N LYS A 113 -9.12 13.54 8.21
CA LYS A 113 -8.57 12.69 9.26
C LYS A 113 -7.06 12.61 9.21
N LYS A 114 -6.45 12.29 10.35
CA LYS A 114 -5.02 12.05 10.47
C LYS A 114 -4.70 10.95 11.46
N GLY A 115 -3.62 10.24 11.24
CA GLY A 115 -3.16 9.16 12.12
C GLY A 115 -2.01 8.37 11.51
N ILE A 116 -1.69 7.23 12.11
CA ILE A 116 -0.62 6.34 11.64
C ILE A 116 -1.25 5.07 11.06
N ALA A 117 -0.84 4.73 9.84
CA ALA A 117 -1.11 3.42 9.25
C ALA A 117 0.20 2.65 9.09
N VAL A 118 0.08 1.33 9.00
CA VAL A 118 1.20 0.42 8.80
C VAL A 118 0.89 -0.49 7.62
N LEU A 119 1.81 -0.55 6.65
CA LEU A 119 1.85 -1.59 5.63
C LEU A 119 2.96 -2.57 5.99
N ASP A 120 2.58 -3.67 6.62
CA ASP A 120 3.47 -4.76 7.02
C ASP A 120 3.61 -5.76 5.87
N ARG A 121 4.83 -5.95 5.39
CA ARG A 121 5.17 -6.88 4.31
C ARG A 121 6.04 -8.05 4.78
N THR A 122 6.23 -8.18 6.10
CA THR A 122 7.12 -9.20 6.69
C THR A 122 6.48 -10.58 6.76
N GLY A 123 5.14 -10.64 6.74
CA GLY A 123 4.38 -11.89 6.74
C GLY A 123 4.23 -12.51 5.35
N LYS A 124 3.56 -13.68 5.28
CA LYS A 124 3.22 -14.36 4.02
C LYS A 124 2.40 -13.48 3.07
N THR A 125 1.54 -12.63 3.64
CA THR A 125 0.71 -11.70 2.89
C THR A 125 0.91 -10.28 3.43
N PRO A 126 0.97 -9.25 2.56
CA PRO A 126 1.00 -7.87 3.01
C PRO A 126 -0.27 -7.52 3.79
N ARG A 127 -0.12 -6.82 4.91
CA ARG A 127 -1.21 -6.34 5.75
C ARG A 127 -1.14 -4.83 5.88
N PHE A 128 -2.21 -4.14 5.49
CA PHE A 128 -2.41 -2.73 5.77
C PHE A 128 -3.35 -2.58 6.96
N PHE A 129 -2.97 -1.79 7.97
CA PHE A 129 -3.80 -1.56 9.15
C PHE A 129 -3.55 -0.20 9.79
N LEU A 130 -4.55 0.30 10.50
CA LEU A 130 -4.46 1.54 11.27
C LEU A 130 -3.85 1.25 12.64
N LYS A 131 -3.06 2.19 13.16
CA LYS A 131 -2.36 2.08 14.43
C LYS A 131 -2.53 3.36 15.24
N ASP A 132 -2.57 3.21 16.56
CA ASP A 132 -2.59 4.31 17.54
C ASP A 132 -3.85 5.20 17.37
N GLU A 133 -3.80 6.46 17.83
CA GLU A 133 -4.92 7.39 17.73
C GLU A 133 -5.09 7.94 16.31
N TRP A 134 -6.31 7.88 15.80
CA TRP A 134 -6.78 8.56 14.60
C TRP A 134 -7.75 9.67 14.95
N VAL A 135 -7.50 10.87 14.45
CA VAL A 135 -8.35 12.04 14.69
C VAL A 135 -9.14 12.36 13.44
N TYR A 136 -10.45 12.51 13.58
CA TYR A 136 -11.40 12.80 12.51
C TYR A 136 -12.00 14.19 12.72
N TYR A 137 -12.24 14.88 11.63
CA TYR A 137 -12.70 16.26 11.60
C TYR A 137 -13.86 16.41 10.63
N GLN A 138 -14.77 17.32 10.94
CA GLN A 138 -15.86 17.72 10.08
C GLN A 138 -15.37 18.64 8.94
N PRO A 139 -16.17 18.85 7.87
CA PRO A 139 -15.78 19.75 6.78
C PRO A 139 -15.49 21.19 7.24
N ASN A 140 -16.13 21.67 8.30
CA ASN A 140 -15.85 23.01 8.85
C ASN A 140 -14.54 23.08 9.65
N GLY A 141 -13.85 21.95 9.88
CA GLY A 141 -12.59 21.87 10.62
C GLY A 141 -12.75 21.48 12.09
N ASP A 142 -13.99 21.38 12.60
CA ASP A 142 -14.25 20.98 13.97
C ASP A 142 -13.88 19.52 14.21
N LEU A 143 -13.47 19.20 15.43
CA LEU A 143 -13.24 17.81 15.85
C LEU A 143 -14.57 17.04 15.74
N ASP A 144 -14.55 15.88 15.08
CA ASP A 144 -15.68 14.94 15.06
C ASP A 144 -15.48 13.90 16.17
N LYS A 145 -14.37 13.17 16.10
CA LYS A 145 -14.03 12.10 17.02
C LYS A 145 -12.55 11.71 16.95
N LYS A 146 -12.13 10.95 17.94
CA LYS A 146 -10.85 10.25 18.00
C LYS A 146 -11.10 8.76 18.12
N VAL A 147 -10.36 7.95 17.39
CA VAL A 147 -10.46 6.48 17.45
C VAL A 147 -9.08 5.90 17.73
N VAL A 148 -8.96 5.12 18.80
CA VAL A 148 -7.74 4.37 19.13
C VAL A 148 -7.78 3.03 18.41
N PHE A 149 -6.75 2.74 17.63
CA PHE A 149 -6.61 1.49 16.89
C PHE A 149 -5.52 0.59 17.49
N GLU A 150 -5.89 -0.66 17.77
CA GLU A 150 -4.98 -1.74 18.13
C GLU A 150 -5.01 -2.81 17.03
N ASP A 151 -3.87 -3.06 16.40
CA ASP A 151 -3.73 -4.05 15.32
C ASP A 151 -4.75 -3.87 14.17
N GLY A 152 -5.11 -2.62 13.85
CA GLY A 152 -6.11 -2.29 12.83
C GLY A 152 -7.54 -2.24 13.33
N TRP A 153 -7.80 -2.49 14.61
CA TRP A 153 -9.13 -2.54 15.20
C TRP A 153 -9.38 -1.33 16.08
N GLY A 154 -10.46 -0.58 15.82
CA GLY A 154 -10.84 0.56 16.64
C GLY A 154 -11.40 0.10 17.97
N VAL A 155 -10.62 0.18 19.05
CA VAL A 155 -10.99 -0.32 20.39
C VAL A 155 -11.69 0.72 21.25
N GLN A 156 -11.48 2.01 20.95
CA GLN A 156 -12.10 3.11 21.69
C GLN A 156 -12.38 4.26 20.73
N THR A 157 -13.56 4.85 20.84
CA THR A 157 -13.95 6.09 20.15
C THR A 157 -14.31 7.15 21.18
N THR A 158 -13.71 8.33 21.08
CA THR A 158 -14.05 9.51 21.89
C THR A 158 -14.62 10.59 20.96
N TYR A 159 -15.85 10.99 21.18
CA TYR A 159 -16.53 12.01 20.36
C TYR A 159 -16.20 13.43 20.85
N ALA A 160 -16.52 14.42 20.03
CA ALA A 160 -16.27 15.83 20.33
C ALA A 160 -16.96 16.33 21.60
N ASP A 161 -18.10 15.75 21.97
CA ASP A 161 -18.85 16.05 23.20
C ASP A 161 -18.24 15.38 24.47
N GLY A 162 -17.16 14.61 24.32
CA GLY A 162 -16.52 13.86 25.38
C GLY A 162 -17.08 12.46 25.62
N THR A 163 -18.13 12.05 24.90
CA THR A 163 -18.69 10.70 24.99
C THR A 163 -17.64 9.67 24.56
N VAL A 164 -17.51 8.57 25.33
CA VAL A 164 -16.56 7.49 25.04
C VAL A 164 -17.31 6.18 24.81
N ASN A 165 -17.06 5.56 23.65
CA ASN A 165 -17.56 4.24 23.31
C ASN A 165 -16.38 3.26 23.18
N HIS A 166 -16.49 2.11 23.83
CA HIS A 166 -15.53 1.01 23.70
C HIS A 166 -16.08 -0.05 22.77
N THR A 167 -15.27 -0.48 21.81
CA THR A 167 -15.57 -1.62 20.95
C THR A 167 -14.71 -2.78 21.43
N PRO A 168 -15.28 -3.93 21.80
CA PRO A 168 -14.46 -5.08 22.14
C PRO A 168 -13.58 -5.45 20.94
N PRO A 169 -12.30 -5.78 21.15
CA PRO A 169 -11.46 -6.27 20.07
C PRO A 169 -12.13 -7.49 19.45
N PRO A 170 -12.00 -7.71 18.13
CA PRO A 170 -12.57 -8.91 17.54
C PRO A 170 -11.97 -10.14 18.25
N PRO A 171 -12.77 -11.20 18.41
CA PRO A 171 -12.26 -12.43 18.99
C PRO A 171 -11.04 -12.87 18.19
N LYS A 172 -9.96 -13.19 18.90
CA LYS A 172 -8.73 -13.68 18.28
C LYS A 172 -9.07 -14.85 17.36
N PRO A 173 -8.48 -14.91 16.16
CA PRO A 173 -8.76 -16.00 15.26
C PRO A 173 -8.49 -17.32 15.97
N GLN A 174 -9.51 -18.16 16.10
CA GLN A 174 -9.31 -19.49 16.64
C GLN A 174 -8.76 -20.37 15.51
N VAL A 175 -7.59 -20.94 15.76
CA VAL A 175 -7.03 -21.99 14.90
C VAL A 175 -7.70 -23.29 15.33
N LEU A 176 -8.56 -23.83 14.48
CA LEU A 176 -9.13 -25.15 14.70
C LEU A 176 -8.10 -26.19 14.31
N LYS A 177 -7.85 -27.15 15.20
CA LYS A 177 -6.98 -28.28 14.88
C LYS A 177 -7.70 -29.22 13.90
N LEU A 178 -6.91 -29.90 13.06
CA LEU A 178 -7.39 -30.96 12.17
C LEU A 178 -8.30 -31.95 12.93
N GLY A 179 -9.60 -31.93 12.65
CA GLY A 179 -10.62 -32.79 13.27
C GLY A 179 -11.64 -32.09 14.17
N GLU A 180 -11.39 -30.85 14.61
CA GLU A 180 -12.38 -30.04 15.34
C GLU A 180 -13.45 -29.52 14.37
N LYS A 181 -14.67 -30.08 14.46
CA LYS A 181 -15.77 -29.76 13.55
C LYS A 181 -16.60 -28.58 14.06
N LEU A 182 -16.56 -27.44 13.36
CA LEU A 182 -17.68 -26.48 13.35
C LEU A 182 -18.73 -26.94 12.33
N GLY A 183 -19.44 -28.04 12.61
CA GLY A 183 -20.62 -28.45 11.83
C GLY A 183 -20.37 -28.83 10.36
N GLY A 184 -20.26 -30.14 10.11
CA GLY A 184 -20.69 -30.84 8.88
C GLY A 184 -20.27 -30.30 7.50
N GLY A 185 -19.09 -30.71 7.00
CA GLY A 185 -18.77 -30.66 5.57
C GLY A 185 -17.33 -31.09 5.28
N LYS A 186 -17.08 -31.75 4.13
CA LYS A 186 -15.72 -31.97 3.60
C LYS A 186 -15.23 -30.65 2.99
N TYR A 187 -14.16 -30.07 3.51
CA TYR A 187 -13.67 -28.76 3.07
C TYR A 187 -12.60 -28.91 1.97
N ARG A 188 -12.73 -28.12 0.90
CA ARG A 188 -11.64 -27.80 -0.03
C ARG A 188 -10.98 -26.50 0.46
N SER A 189 -9.69 -26.30 0.18
CA SER A 189 -9.01 -25.03 0.45
C SER A 189 -9.81 -23.85 -0.12
N GLY A 190 -9.95 -22.77 0.64
CA GLY A 190 -10.79 -21.65 0.27
C GLY A 190 -11.27 -20.81 1.45
N THR A 191 -12.12 -19.84 1.16
CA THR A 191 -12.67 -18.92 2.17
C THR A 191 -14.18 -19.10 2.22
N LYS A 192 -14.73 -19.36 3.41
CA LYS A 192 -16.18 -19.46 3.63
C LYS A 192 -16.64 -18.34 4.56
N MET A 193 -17.59 -17.54 4.10
CA MET A 193 -18.32 -16.63 4.97
C MET A 193 -19.61 -17.31 5.44
N MET A 194 -19.92 -17.20 6.73
CA MET A 194 -21.19 -17.64 7.29
C MET A 194 -21.74 -16.57 8.21
N ARG A 195 -23.06 -16.52 8.35
CA ARG A 195 -23.74 -15.55 9.22
C ARG A 195 -24.36 -16.28 10.40
N LYS A 196 -24.11 -15.80 11.62
CA LYS A 196 -24.71 -16.34 12.85
C LYS A 196 -25.34 -15.18 13.62
N GLY A 197 -26.65 -15.02 13.50
CA GLY A 197 -27.34 -13.82 13.97
C GLY A 197 -26.88 -12.57 13.21
N GLU A 198 -26.40 -11.55 13.92
CA GLU A 198 -25.88 -10.32 13.33
C GLU A 198 -24.40 -10.39 12.95
N GLU A 199 -23.68 -11.42 13.41
CA GLU A 199 -22.25 -11.59 13.17
C GLU A 199 -21.97 -12.27 11.83
N VAL A 200 -20.92 -11.81 11.16
CA VAL A 200 -20.39 -12.45 9.95
C VAL A 200 -19.09 -13.14 10.32
N ILE A 201 -19.01 -14.44 10.12
CA ILE A 201 -17.84 -15.27 10.44
C ILE A 201 -17.14 -15.64 9.14
N LEU A 202 -15.86 -15.33 9.04
CA LEU A 202 -14.97 -15.70 7.95
C LEU A 202 -14.14 -16.91 8.39
N ILE A 203 -14.21 -18.01 7.65
CA ILE A 203 -13.38 -19.19 7.86
C ILE A 203 -12.43 -19.32 6.67
N GLU A 204 -11.14 -19.26 6.92
CA GLU A 204 -10.08 -19.50 5.94
C GLU A 204 -9.56 -20.93 6.15
N TYR A 205 -9.69 -21.79 5.15
CA TYR A 205 -9.20 -23.17 5.17
C TYR A 205 -7.79 -23.22 4.57
N HIS A 206 -6.84 -23.78 5.32
CA HIS A 206 -5.44 -23.91 4.91
C HIS A 206 -5.17 -25.27 4.26
N GLU A 207 -4.13 -25.34 3.40
CA GLU A 207 -3.79 -26.56 2.66
C GLU A 207 -3.34 -27.73 3.55
N ASN A 208 -2.83 -27.43 4.75
CA ASN A 208 -2.47 -28.43 5.75
C ASN A 208 -3.68 -28.99 6.52
N GLY A 209 -4.89 -28.57 6.19
CA GLY A 209 -6.13 -29.00 6.82
C GLY A 209 -6.52 -28.21 8.08
N ASP A 210 -5.75 -27.20 8.47
CA ASP A 210 -6.13 -26.26 9.53
C ASP A 210 -7.16 -25.24 9.03
N SER A 211 -7.82 -24.55 9.95
CA SER A 211 -8.72 -23.44 9.60
C SER A 211 -8.58 -22.29 10.58
N THR A 212 -8.60 -21.06 10.06
CA THR A 212 -8.67 -19.84 10.88
C THR A 212 -10.05 -19.23 10.80
N VAL A 213 -10.71 -19.09 11.96
CA VAL A 213 -12.04 -18.50 12.09
C VAL A 213 -11.90 -17.07 12.58
N ARG A 214 -12.45 -16.10 11.85
CA ARG A 214 -12.49 -14.68 12.22
C ARG A 214 -13.93 -14.21 12.29
N VAL A 215 -14.30 -13.50 13.35
CA VAL A 215 -15.60 -12.80 13.40
C VAL A 215 -15.37 -11.39 12.86
N MET A 216 -16.10 -11.06 11.80
CA MET A 216 -16.06 -9.75 11.16
C MET A 216 -16.89 -8.76 11.98
N PRO A 217 -16.44 -7.51 12.12
CA PRO A 217 -17.19 -6.49 12.83
C PRO A 217 -18.53 -6.22 12.15
N LYS A 218 -19.56 -5.92 12.96
CA LYS A 218 -20.84 -5.43 12.45
C LYS A 218 -20.57 -4.17 11.62
N LYS A 219 -21.09 -4.09 10.40
CA LYS A 219 -21.07 -2.83 9.64
C LYS A 219 -21.81 -1.79 10.48
N VAL A 220 -21.08 -0.81 11.00
CA VAL A 220 -21.66 0.41 11.54
C VAL A 220 -22.12 1.20 10.32
N ASN A 221 -23.44 1.31 10.14
CA ASN A 221 -24.04 2.15 9.11
C ASN A 221 -23.81 3.62 9.44
#